data_AF-A0A4P5SAA7-F1
#
_entry.id   AF-A0A4P5SAA7-F1
#
_cell.length_a   1.000
_cell.length_b   1.000
_cell.length_c   1.000
_cell.angle_alpha   90.00
_cell.angle_beta   90.00
_cell.angle_gamma   90.00
#
_symmetry.space_group_name_H-M   'P 1'
#
loop_
_entity.id
_entity.type
_entity.pdbx_description
1 polymer ?
#
loop_
_entity_poly.entity_id
_entity_poly.type
_entity_poly.pdbx_seq_one_letter_code
_entity_poly.pdbx_strand_id
1 'polypeptide(L)'
;MRGRYQAVGAALAAVVVFAMASGAPVSAAPSVAPAHSHTEKCGKPKKNQDGSISNVVCSNGKANSQVRKYLAGQSPLVMQLGADATVEDVHVAVCGDLYDPNVADTIPILLNAYTYIHAANNFKAPLPTAKKLANQISSANNPLCSA
;
A
#
# COMPACT_ATOMS: atom_id res chain seq x y z
N MET A 1 20.33 21.41 -34.43
CA MET A 1 20.36 20.46 -35.55
C MET A 1 19.02 19.74 -35.58
N ARG A 2 18.23 19.95 -36.65
CA ARG A 2 16.85 19.45 -36.77
C ARG A 2 16.87 18.10 -37.48
N GLY A 3 16.60 17.02 -36.75
CA GLY A 3 16.42 15.68 -37.32
C GLY A 3 14.97 15.48 -37.73
N ARG A 4 14.73 15.36 -39.04
CA ARG A 4 13.50 14.81 -39.63
C ARG A 4 13.73 13.33 -39.88
N TYR A 5 12.84 12.46 -39.39
CA TYR A 5 12.66 11.13 -39.95
C TYR A 5 11.16 10.88 -40.17
N GLN A 6 10.85 10.56 -41.42
CA GLN A 6 9.53 10.20 -41.94
C GLN A 6 9.27 8.69 -41.84
N ALA A 7 8.07 8.31 -42.28
CA ALA A 7 7.50 6.97 -42.56
C ALA A 7 6.78 6.36 -41.33
N VAL A 8 5.45 6.41 -41.22
CA VAL A 8 4.39 5.89 -42.11
C VAL A 8 4.64 4.42 -42.44
N GLY A 9 4.25 3.54 -41.52
CA GLY A 9 4.13 2.10 -41.72
C GLY A 9 2.71 1.67 -41.38
N ALA A 10 1.97 1.26 -42.41
CA ALA A 10 0.59 0.82 -42.35
C ALA A 10 0.48 -0.69 -42.03
N ALA A 11 -0.74 -1.08 -41.65
CA ALA A 11 -1.28 -2.45 -41.65
C ALA A 11 -0.81 -3.34 -40.49
N LEU A 12 -1.63 -4.17 -39.86
CA LEU A 12 -2.71 -5.02 -40.37
C LEU A 12 -3.80 -5.19 -39.30
N ALA A 13 -5.07 -5.04 -39.72
CA ALA A 13 -6.22 -5.43 -38.92
C ALA A 13 -6.34 -6.97 -38.91
N ALA A 14 -6.24 -7.58 -37.73
CA ALA A 14 -6.65 -8.96 -37.50
C ALA A 14 -7.93 -8.94 -36.65
N VAL A 15 -9.07 -9.02 -37.33
CA VAL A 15 -10.37 -9.26 -36.68
C VAL A 15 -10.43 -10.75 -36.35
N VAL A 16 -10.16 -11.10 -35.09
CA VAL A 16 -10.41 -12.45 -34.59
C VAL A 16 -11.83 -12.49 -34.02
N VAL A 17 -12.74 -13.10 -34.78
CA VAL A 17 -14.09 -13.42 -34.34
C VAL A 17 -14.00 -14.67 -33.46
N PHE A 18 -14.13 -14.51 -32.14
CA PHE A 18 -14.35 -15.64 -31.24
C PHE A 18 -15.85 -15.84 -31.00
N ALA A 19 -16.28 -17.06 -31.29
CA ALA A 19 -17.64 -17.54 -31.22
C ALA A 19 -18.24 -17.41 -29.82
N MET A 20 -19.50 -16.95 -29.78
CA MET A 20 -20.34 -16.93 -28.60
C MET A 20 -20.75 -18.35 -28.22
N ALA A 21 -20.20 -18.86 -27.12
CA ALA A 21 -20.72 -20.04 -26.45
C ALA A 21 -21.78 -19.61 -25.43
N SER A 22 -23.04 -19.88 -25.76
CA SER A 22 -24.22 -19.65 -24.91
C SER A 22 -24.21 -20.60 -23.71
N GLY A 23 -23.53 -20.20 -22.63
CA GLY A 23 -23.63 -20.85 -21.32
C GLY A 23 -24.80 -20.28 -20.52
N ALA A 24 -25.75 -21.12 -20.11
CA ALA A 24 -26.88 -20.75 -19.28
C ALA A 24 -26.42 -20.18 -17.91
N PRO A 25 -27.06 -19.12 -17.38
CA PRO A 25 -26.75 -18.62 -16.05
C PRO A 25 -27.34 -19.57 -15.01
N VAL A 26 -26.52 -20.46 -14.46
CA VAL A 26 -26.81 -21.09 -13.18
C VAL A 26 -26.80 -20.02 -12.10
N SER A 27 -27.98 -19.55 -11.71
CA SER A 27 -28.19 -18.74 -10.50
C SER A 27 -27.83 -19.59 -9.28
N ALA A 28 -26.54 -19.65 -8.97
CA ALA A 28 -26.08 -20.00 -7.64
C ALA A 28 -26.45 -18.84 -6.73
N ALA A 29 -27.48 -19.02 -5.89
CA ALA A 29 -27.75 -18.09 -4.80
C ALA A 29 -26.46 -17.91 -3.99
N PRO A 30 -25.98 -16.67 -3.76
CA PRO A 30 -24.83 -16.47 -2.90
C PRO A 30 -25.22 -16.94 -1.50
N SER A 31 -24.62 -18.06 -1.09
CA SER A 31 -24.64 -18.48 0.31
C SER A 31 -23.88 -17.41 1.08
N VAL A 32 -24.64 -16.44 1.61
CA VAL A 32 -24.13 -15.41 2.51
C VAL A 32 -23.69 -16.15 3.76
N ALA A 33 -22.44 -16.60 3.77
CA ALA A 33 -21.80 -17.07 4.98
C ALA A 33 -21.97 -15.95 6.02
N PRO A 34 -22.42 -16.26 7.25
CA PRO A 34 -22.54 -15.26 8.29
C PRO A 34 -21.20 -14.58 8.41
N ALA A 35 -21.17 -13.27 8.18
CA ALA A 35 -19.99 -12.46 8.44
C ALA A 35 -19.68 -12.65 9.92
N HIS A 36 -18.74 -13.54 10.23
CA HIS A 36 -18.13 -13.63 11.54
C HIS A 36 -17.41 -12.31 11.71
N SER A 37 -18.15 -11.33 12.22
CA SER A 37 -17.63 -10.12 12.81
C SER A 37 -16.90 -10.59 14.05
N HIS A 38 -15.70 -11.13 13.84
CA HIS A 38 -14.69 -11.10 14.86
C HIS A 38 -14.59 -9.64 15.25
N THR A 39 -15.19 -9.32 16.38
CA THR A 39 -15.10 -8.02 17.02
C THR A 39 -13.65 -7.91 17.44
N GLU A 40 -12.80 -7.58 16.47
CA GLU A 40 -11.39 -7.30 16.67
C GLU A 40 -11.37 -6.24 17.77
N LYS A 41 -10.87 -6.61 18.96
CA LYS A 41 -10.82 -5.74 20.15
C LYS A 41 -9.85 -4.56 19.98
N CYS A 42 -9.55 -4.17 18.75
CA CYS A 42 -8.63 -3.11 18.39
C CYS A 42 -9.28 -1.72 18.54
N GLY A 43 -10.60 -1.66 18.72
CA GLY A 43 -11.35 -0.41 18.78
C GLY A 43 -11.41 0.30 17.43
N LYS A 44 -12.26 1.33 17.35
CA LYS A 44 -12.42 2.12 16.12
C LYS A 44 -11.22 3.06 15.91
N PRO A 45 -10.58 3.06 14.73
CA PRO A 45 -9.52 4.02 14.43
C PRO A 45 -10.05 5.46 14.39
N LYS A 46 -9.23 6.42 14.81
CA LYS A 46 -9.51 7.86 14.75
C LYS A 46 -8.34 8.57 14.07
N LYS A 47 -8.65 9.54 13.19
CA LYS A 47 -7.64 10.44 12.62
C LYS A 47 -7.39 11.58 13.61
N ASN A 48 -6.13 11.79 13.95
CA ASN A 48 -5.66 12.86 14.83
C ASN A 48 -5.38 14.13 14.02
N GLN A 49 -5.12 15.24 14.72
CA GLN A 49 -4.87 16.55 14.09
C GLN A 49 -3.60 16.57 13.24
N ASP A 50 -2.60 15.75 13.59
CA ASP A 50 -1.33 15.58 12.87
C ASP A 50 -1.44 14.60 11.67
N GLY A 51 -2.65 14.15 11.35
CA GLY A 51 -2.89 13.17 10.28
C GLY A 51 -2.66 11.72 10.69
N SER A 52 -2.09 11.45 11.87
CA SER A 52 -1.91 10.09 12.37
C SER A 52 -3.25 9.41 12.64
N ILE A 53 -3.26 8.09 12.57
CA ILE A 53 -4.40 7.20 12.84
C ILE A 53 -4.16 6.44 14.15
N SER A 54 -5.12 6.48 15.07
CA SER A 54 -5.05 5.72 16.32
C SER A 54 -5.31 4.22 16.09
N ASN A 55 -4.86 3.37 17.03
CA ASN A 55 -5.15 1.93 17.05
C ASN A 55 -4.73 1.19 15.77
N VAL A 56 -3.56 1.55 15.21
CA VAL A 56 -2.97 0.89 14.03
C VAL A 56 -2.78 -0.61 14.24
N VAL A 57 -2.31 -0.97 15.43
CA VAL A 57 -2.08 -2.34 15.88
C VAL A 57 -2.98 -2.62 17.06
N CYS A 58 -3.53 -3.82 17.07
CA CYS A 58 -4.38 -4.36 18.11
C CYS A 58 -3.56 -4.79 19.33
N SER A 59 -4.20 -4.98 20.49
CA SER A 59 -3.53 -5.47 21.70
C SER A 59 -2.92 -6.88 21.56
N ASN A 60 -3.35 -7.65 20.56
CA ASN A 60 -2.77 -8.96 20.22
C ASN A 60 -1.60 -8.86 19.21
N GLY A 61 -1.13 -7.65 18.87
CA GLY A 61 -0.03 -7.42 17.94
C GLY A 61 -0.41 -7.49 16.44
N LYS A 62 -1.67 -7.81 16.11
CA LYS A 62 -2.14 -7.85 14.71
C LYS A 62 -2.51 -6.47 14.19
N ALA A 63 -2.44 -6.28 12.87
CA ALA A 63 -2.91 -5.07 12.22
C ALA A 63 -4.42 -4.89 12.38
N ASN A 64 -4.87 -3.69 12.75
CA ASN A 64 -6.30 -3.40 12.84
C ASN A 64 -6.90 -3.26 11.44
N SER A 65 -7.70 -4.25 11.03
CA SER A 65 -8.31 -4.32 9.69
C SER A 65 -9.07 -3.04 9.27
N GLN A 66 -9.62 -2.28 10.22
CA GLN A 66 -10.33 -1.04 9.93
C GLN A 66 -9.42 0.12 9.55
N VAL A 67 -8.12 0.05 9.82
CA VAL A 67 -7.14 1.11 9.51
C VAL A 67 -6.83 1.14 8.01
N ARG A 68 -6.92 0.00 7.33
CA ARG A 68 -6.64 -0.13 5.90
C ARG A 68 -7.41 0.89 5.06
N LYS A 69 -8.69 1.14 5.37
CA LYS A 69 -9.53 2.10 4.61
C LYS A 69 -9.05 3.54 4.73
N TYR A 70 -8.42 3.90 5.86
CA TYR A 70 -7.86 5.24 6.07
C TYR A 70 -6.57 5.41 5.29
N LEU A 71 -5.71 4.38 5.33
CA LEU A 71 -4.43 4.38 4.62
C LEU A 71 -4.60 4.22 3.10
N ALA A 72 -5.60 3.47 2.65
CA ALA A 72 -5.91 3.30 1.23
C ALA A 72 -6.33 4.61 0.52
N GLY A 73 -6.83 5.60 1.27
CA GLY A 73 -7.11 6.93 0.72
C GLY A 73 -5.86 7.80 0.56
N GLN A 74 -4.72 7.39 1.12
CA GLN A 74 -3.43 8.09 1.02
C GLN A 74 -2.43 7.29 0.19
N SER A 75 -2.69 6.00 -0.03
CA SER A 75 -1.93 5.08 -0.86
C SER A 75 -0.40 5.15 -0.73
N PRO A 76 0.18 5.23 0.49
CA PRO A 76 1.63 5.25 0.63
C PRO A 76 2.23 3.97 0.03
N LEU A 77 3.33 4.09 -0.70
CA LEU A 77 4.07 3.00 -1.34
C LEU A 77 4.41 1.88 -0.36
N VAL A 78 4.66 2.21 0.92
CA VAL A 78 4.88 1.20 1.97
C VAL A 78 3.71 0.21 2.11
N MET A 79 2.48 0.63 1.77
CA MET A 79 1.28 -0.25 1.73
C MET A 79 1.30 -1.32 0.63
N GLN A 80 2.19 -1.17 -0.35
CA GLN A 80 2.32 -2.09 -1.48
C GLN A 80 3.35 -3.18 -1.22
N LEU A 81 4.08 -3.10 -0.11
CA LEU A 81 5.10 -4.08 0.25
C LEU A 81 4.48 -5.43 0.64
N GLY A 82 5.06 -6.50 0.11
CA GLY A 82 4.69 -7.89 0.42
C GLY A 82 5.37 -8.40 1.70
N ALA A 83 5.02 -9.63 2.13
CA ALA A 83 5.56 -10.24 3.35
C ALA A 83 7.07 -10.51 3.31
N ASP A 84 7.64 -10.61 2.12
CA ASP A 84 9.06 -10.85 1.89
C ASP A 84 9.86 -9.55 1.65
N ALA A 85 9.28 -8.39 1.98
CA ALA A 85 9.94 -7.10 1.80
C ALA A 85 11.25 -7.01 2.60
N THR A 86 12.29 -6.54 1.91
CA THR A 86 13.63 -6.31 2.46
C THR A 86 13.75 -4.92 3.10
N VAL A 87 14.88 -4.65 3.75
CA VAL A 87 15.21 -3.31 4.26
C VAL A 87 15.24 -2.31 3.11
N GLU A 88 15.83 -2.70 1.99
CA GLU A 88 15.95 -1.91 0.78
C GLU A 88 14.58 -1.58 0.19
N ASP A 89 13.65 -2.54 0.14
CA ASP A 89 12.28 -2.28 -0.36
C ASP A 89 11.54 -1.26 0.52
N VAL A 90 11.68 -1.38 1.84
CA VAL A 90 11.12 -0.40 2.79
C VAL A 90 11.74 0.98 2.57
N HIS A 91 13.07 1.05 2.37
CA HIS A 91 13.74 2.31 2.12
C HIS A 91 13.26 2.98 0.83
N VAL A 92 13.21 2.24 -0.28
CA VAL A 92 12.74 2.75 -1.58
C VAL A 92 11.30 3.25 -1.49
N ALA A 93 10.41 2.47 -0.85
CA ALA A 93 9.01 2.85 -0.68
C ALA A 93 8.87 4.13 0.16
N VAL A 94 9.55 4.20 1.30
CA VAL A 94 9.51 5.37 2.19
C VAL A 94 10.06 6.61 1.50
N CYS A 95 11.14 6.49 0.74
CA CYS A 95 11.70 7.61 0.00
C CYS A 95 10.78 8.07 -1.13
N GLY A 96 10.17 7.15 -1.87
CA GLY A 96 9.19 7.51 -2.88
C GLY A 96 8.00 8.27 -2.29
N ASP A 97 7.51 7.85 -1.13
CA ASP A 97 6.44 8.52 -0.39
C ASP A 97 6.84 9.91 0.14
N LEU A 98 8.09 10.09 0.57
CA LEU A 98 8.59 11.38 1.06
C LEU A 98 8.70 12.44 -0.03
N TYR A 99 8.86 12.03 -1.29
CA TYR A 99 8.87 12.95 -2.44
C TYR A 99 7.52 13.07 -3.14
N ASP A 100 6.52 12.26 -2.76
CA ASP A 100 5.16 12.41 -3.27
C ASP A 100 4.47 13.57 -2.55
N PRO A 101 4.11 14.67 -3.24
CA PRO A 101 3.46 15.82 -2.61
C PRO A 101 2.11 15.49 -1.98
N ASN A 102 1.49 14.35 -2.31
CA ASN A 102 0.23 13.90 -1.70
C ASN A 102 0.42 13.17 -0.36
N VAL A 103 1.65 12.76 -0.04
CA VAL A 103 1.99 11.94 1.14
C VAL A 103 3.07 12.61 2.01
N ALA A 104 3.97 13.38 1.41
CA ALA A 104 5.13 14.04 2.02
C ALA A 104 4.82 14.88 3.25
N ASP A 105 3.62 15.47 3.33
CA ASP A 105 3.24 16.35 4.44
C ASP A 105 2.89 15.62 5.74
N THR A 106 2.99 14.28 5.79
CA THR A 106 2.61 13.52 6.98
C THR A 106 3.51 12.30 7.26
N ILE A 107 4.72 12.55 7.79
CA ILE A 107 5.54 11.52 8.46
C ILE A 107 4.70 10.58 9.36
N PRO A 108 3.70 11.06 10.14
CA PRO A 108 2.86 10.17 10.93
C PRO A 108 2.03 9.17 10.11
N ILE A 109 1.61 9.51 8.89
CA ILE A 109 0.90 8.58 8.00
C ILE A 109 1.83 7.48 7.52
N LEU A 110 3.09 7.81 7.19
CA LEU A 110 4.09 6.81 6.78
C LEU A 110 4.42 5.83 7.89
N LEU A 111 4.61 6.32 9.11
CA LEU A 111 4.84 5.46 10.27
C LEU A 111 3.65 4.55 10.54
N ASN A 112 2.43 5.06 10.37
CA ASN A 112 1.22 4.27 10.52
C ASN A 112 1.06 3.22 9.43
N ALA A 113 1.36 3.56 8.17
CA ALA A 113 1.36 2.63 7.06
C ALA A 113 2.39 1.51 7.24
N TYR A 114 3.61 1.88 7.60
CA TYR A 114 4.68 0.94 7.93
C TYR A 114 4.26 0.00 9.07
N THR A 115 3.76 0.55 10.18
CA THR A 115 3.37 -0.23 11.34
C THR A 115 2.20 -1.16 11.02
N TYR A 116 1.20 -0.69 10.26
CA TYR A 116 0.08 -1.49 9.79
C TYR A 116 0.55 -2.68 8.95
N ILE A 117 1.37 -2.43 7.93
CA ILE A 117 1.86 -3.47 7.03
C ILE A 117 2.77 -4.46 7.73
N HIS A 118 3.69 -3.97 8.58
CA HIS A 118 4.55 -4.82 9.37
C HIS A 118 3.74 -5.81 10.23
N ALA A 119 2.67 -5.32 10.87
CA ALA A 119 1.77 -6.16 11.66
C ALA A 119 0.87 -7.06 10.80
N ALA A 120 0.48 -6.64 9.60
CA ALA A 120 -0.37 -7.41 8.68
C ALA A 120 0.40 -8.56 8.03
N ASN A 121 1.66 -8.32 7.68
CA ASN A 121 2.49 -9.24 6.92
C ASN A 121 3.47 -10.05 7.77
N ASN A 122 3.49 -9.86 9.09
CA ASN A 122 4.40 -10.56 10.03
C ASN A 122 5.88 -10.42 9.62
N PHE A 123 6.28 -9.22 9.23
CA PHE A 123 7.64 -8.88 8.83
C PHE A 123 8.68 -9.47 9.78
N LYS A 124 9.62 -10.25 9.20
CA LYS A 124 10.71 -10.87 9.94
C LYS A 124 11.92 -9.93 9.94
N ALA A 125 12.70 -9.98 11.01
CA ALA A 125 13.97 -9.26 11.06
C ALA A 125 14.93 -9.75 9.96
N PRO A 126 15.82 -8.88 9.43
CA PRO A 126 16.17 -7.55 9.95
C PRO A 126 15.40 -6.42 9.26
N LEU A 127 14.42 -5.81 9.90
CA LEU A 127 13.73 -4.60 9.39
C LEU A 127 13.82 -3.47 10.44
N PRO A 128 13.89 -2.19 10.01
CA PRO A 128 13.98 -1.08 10.95
C PRO A 128 12.70 -0.97 11.79
N THR A 129 12.82 -0.77 13.10
CA THR A 129 11.63 -0.51 13.93
C THR A 129 10.96 0.81 13.49
N ALA A 130 9.66 0.98 13.75
CA ALA A 130 8.97 2.23 13.43
C ALA A 130 9.66 3.47 14.02
N LYS A 131 10.23 3.35 15.24
CA LYS A 131 11.05 4.41 15.87
C LYS A 131 12.34 4.68 15.09
N LYS A 132 13.05 3.63 14.67
CA LYS A 132 14.27 3.78 13.85
C LYS A 132 13.93 4.42 12.51
N LEU A 133 12.86 3.98 11.87
CA LEU A 133 12.36 4.54 10.61
C LEU A 133 12.01 6.03 10.77
N ALA A 134 11.30 6.41 11.83
CA ALA A 134 10.97 7.80 12.13
C ALA A 134 12.23 8.68 12.25
N ASN A 135 13.24 8.19 12.96
CA ASN A 135 14.51 8.89 13.11
C ASN A 135 15.25 9.05 11.78
N GLN A 136 15.23 8.03 10.93
CA GLN A 136 15.86 8.08 9.62
C GLN A 136 15.16 9.12 8.72
N ILE A 137 13.81 9.06 8.65
CA ILE A 137 12.98 10.01 7.90
C ILE A 137 13.20 11.46 8.36
N SER A 138 13.28 11.69 9.68
CA SER A 138 13.36 13.03 10.26
C SER A 138 14.75 13.67 10.17
N SER A 139 15.78 12.93 9.75
CA SER A 139 17.13 13.49 9.64
C SER A 139 17.24 14.36 8.37
N ALA A 140 17.69 15.61 8.51
CA ALA A 140 17.79 16.59 7.42
C ALA A 140 18.75 16.18 6.27
N ASN A 141 19.60 15.18 6.52
CA ASN A 141 20.47 14.54 5.53
C ASN A 141 20.03 13.09 5.34
N ASN A 142 18.74 12.83 5.09
CA ASN A 142 18.18 11.49 5.13
C ASN A 142 18.96 10.54 4.20
N PRO A 143 19.89 9.72 4.75
CA PRO A 143 20.76 8.90 3.92
C PRO A 143 19.97 7.75 3.28
N LEU A 144 18.69 7.57 3.67
CA LEU A 144 17.79 6.64 3.00
C LEU A 144 17.49 7.05 1.56
N CYS A 145 17.47 8.36 1.28
CA CYS A 145 16.97 8.90 0.02
C CYS A 145 18.06 9.61 -0.80
N SER A 146 19.28 9.67 -0.28
CA SER A 146 20.46 10.13 -1.00
C SER A 146 21.02 8.98 -1.84
N ALA A 147 20.59 8.90 -3.11
CA ALA A 147 21.23 8.06 -4.12
C ALA A 147 22.63 8.58 -4.46
#